data_AF-A0A1F4UKA4-F1
#
_entry.id   AF-A0A1F4UKA4-F1
#
_cell.length_a   1.000
_cell.length_b   1.000
_cell.length_c   1.000
_cell.angle_alpha   90.00
_cell.angle_beta   90.00
_cell.angle_gamma   90.00
#
_symmetry.space_group_name_H-M   'P 1'
#
loop_
_entity.id
_entity.type
_entity.pdbx_description
1 polymer ?
#
loop_
_entity_poly.entity_id
_entity_poly.type
_entity_poly.pdbx_seq_one_letter_code
_entity_poly.pdbx_strand_id
1 'polypeptide(L)'
;MYGITIAFSIVLCLLLGEKLCKKKQLDLNIYWGTAFFSILGGIAGSRIYHVLHYWNYYQTDLLSILLIFKGGLGILGGLIGGIICGVLYLFVKKQGVGKWLDLAGVLLPLGQAIGRFGNYFNQEVYGKPTNHFWGIYIPPSKRLNEYINNDIYHPLFAYELILNLLLFACLYLLYTRKAPAAKGFADSNPKLFIGYIFSFYSLGYGLIRYFMEFLKINPWVITNTNVAQFLSTLLILFSTLFIITEVILAKYNLNNKFYMSILSSVKKNILLGLSILGIAISSYLAYAKISSNSLYCLTSEGCDIVQNSPYSTILGIPLGVWGMAYYFILFALFYQKESTSIRSIKKYALIWGLLYSSFLTYIEAFIIQAFCLWCLISFVNIITIYFIYFFPKRKI
;
A
#
# COMPACT_ATOMS: atom_id res chain seq x y z
N MET A 1 13.46 3.84 -25.37
CA MET A 1 12.02 3.54 -25.46
C MET A 1 11.32 3.51 -24.11
N TYR A 2 11.73 2.68 -23.14
CA TYR A 2 11.09 2.58 -21.82
C TYR A 2 10.82 3.93 -21.13
N GLY A 3 11.83 4.80 -21.02
CA GLY A 3 11.67 6.13 -20.41
C GLY A 3 10.73 7.06 -21.16
N ILE A 4 10.68 6.97 -22.50
CA ILE A 4 9.74 7.75 -23.33
C ILE A 4 8.31 7.32 -23.04
N THR A 5 8.06 6.01 -22.93
CA THR A 5 6.74 5.46 -22.57
C THR A 5 6.29 5.93 -21.19
N ILE A 6 7.19 5.97 -20.21
CA ILE A 6 6.89 6.49 -18.86
C ILE A 6 6.61 7.99 -18.90
N ALA A 7 7.44 8.78 -19.59
CA ALA A 7 7.22 10.23 -19.70
C ALA A 7 5.87 10.53 -20.37
N PHE A 8 5.55 9.82 -21.46
CA PHE A 8 4.26 9.90 -22.13
C PHE A 8 3.10 9.54 -21.21
N SER A 9 3.22 8.45 -20.45
CA SER A 9 2.25 8.01 -19.45
C SER A 9 1.96 9.11 -18.42
N ILE A 10 3.01 9.73 -17.87
CA ILE A 10 2.90 10.83 -16.90
C ILE A 10 2.14 12.01 -17.53
N VAL A 11 2.57 12.49 -18.69
CA VAL A 11 1.93 13.63 -19.37
C VAL A 11 0.46 13.35 -19.65
N LEU A 12 0.13 12.16 -20.17
CA LEU A 12 -1.25 11.80 -20.47
C LEU A 12 -2.13 11.76 -19.21
N CYS A 13 -1.63 11.17 -18.12
CA CYS A 13 -2.31 11.14 -16.83
C CYS A 13 -2.49 12.55 -16.25
N LEU A 14 -1.53 13.45 -16.44
CA LEU A 14 -1.62 14.85 -16.01
C LEU A 14 -2.71 15.61 -16.76
N LEU A 15 -2.70 15.53 -18.09
CA LEU A 15 -3.69 16.20 -18.94
C LEU A 15 -5.11 15.66 -18.70
N LEU A 16 -5.24 14.33 -18.54
CA LEU A 16 -6.52 13.71 -18.23
C LEU A 16 -7.01 14.11 -16.83
N GLY A 17 -6.12 14.14 -15.85
CA GLY A 17 -6.45 14.56 -14.49
C GLY A 17 -6.89 16.01 -14.43
N GLU A 18 -6.24 16.92 -15.17
CA GLU A 18 -6.67 18.32 -15.29
C GLU A 18 -8.09 18.41 -15.88
N LYS A 19 -8.37 17.67 -16.95
CA LYS A 19 -9.71 17.61 -17.56
C LYS A 19 -10.77 17.10 -16.58
N LEU A 20 -10.44 16.09 -15.78
CA LEU A 20 -11.33 15.54 -14.75
C LEU A 20 -11.55 16.54 -13.59
N CYS A 21 -10.50 17.24 -13.15
CA CYS A 21 -10.59 18.31 -12.16
C CYS A 21 -11.51 19.43 -12.63
N LYS A 22 -11.36 19.92 -13.88
CA LYS A 22 -12.26 20.91 -14.48
C LYS A 22 -13.72 20.43 -14.48
N LYS A 23 -13.95 19.17 -14.88
CA LYS A 23 -15.30 18.57 -14.91
C LYS A 23 -15.95 18.44 -13.53
N LYS A 24 -15.15 18.21 -12.48
CA LYS A 24 -15.62 18.06 -11.08
C LYS A 24 -15.47 19.33 -10.25
N GLN A 25 -15.09 20.46 -10.87
CA GLN A 25 -14.87 21.75 -10.20
C GLN A 25 -13.87 21.65 -9.04
N LEU A 26 -12.81 20.85 -9.21
CA LEU A 26 -11.70 20.75 -8.28
C LEU A 26 -10.67 21.86 -8.56
N ASP A 27 -10.01 22.34 -7.51
CA ASP A 27 -8.98 23.37 -7.61
C ASP A 27 -7.75 22.87 -8.38
N LEU A 28 -7.50 23.46 -9.54
CA LEU A 28 -6.39 23.11 -10.42
C LEU A 28 -5.03 23.47 -9.82
N ASN A 29 -4.93 24.52 -9.01
CA ASN A 29 -3.66 24.88 -8.36
C ASN A 29 -3.24 23.80 -7.38
N ILE A 30 -4.21 23.24 -6.65
CA ILE A 30 -3.95 22.13 -5.73
C ILE A 30 -3.60 20.88 -6.52
N TYR A 31 -4.32 20.59 -7.60
CA TYR A 31 -4.02 19.44 -8.47
C TYR A 31 -2.59 19.46 -9.00
N TRP A 32 -2.19 20.57 -9.64
CA TRP A 32 -0.85 20.73 -10.22
C TRP A 32 0.22 20.75 -9.13
N GLY A 33 -0.05 21.37 -7.99
CA GLY A 33 0.85 21.33 -6.84
C GLY A 33 1.05 19.91 -6.31
N THR A 34 -0.02 19.15 -6.10
CA THR A 34 0.07 17.75 -5.65
C THR A 34 0.82 16.90 -6.68
N ALA A 35 0.51 17.04 -7.96
CA ALA A 35 1.19 16.32 -9.03
C ALA A 35 2.70 16.63 -9.06
N PHE A 36 3.07 17.90 -8.98
CA PHE A 36 4.46 18.34 -8.96
C PHE A 36 5.25 17.75 -7.78
N PHE A 37 4.72 17.89 -6.56
CA PHE A 37 5.38 17.33 -5.37
C PHE A 37 5.39 15.80 -5.36
N SER A 38 4.37 15.13 -5.90
CA SER A 38 4.38 13.67 -6.07
C SER A 38 5.43 13.20 -7.06
N ILE A 39 5.64 13.90 -8.18
CA ILE A 39 6.67 13.55 -9.16
C ILE A 39 8.06 13.75 -8.55
N LEU A 40 8.31 14.91 -7.91
CA LEU A 40 9.59 15.17 -7.23
C LEU A 40 9.87 14.17 -6.11
N GLY A 41 8.87 13.90 -5.28
CA GLY A 41 8.95 12.91 -4.21
C GLY A 41 9.20 11.50 -4.75
N GLY A 42 8.62 11.16 -5.89
CA GLY A 42 8.86 9.87 -6.55
C GLY A 42 10.28 9.73 -7.09
N ILE A 43 10.81 10.76 -7.75
CA ILE A 43 12.19 10.74 -8.23
C ILE A 43 13.16 10.63 -7.04
N ALA A 44 13.02 11.49 -6.03
CA ALA A 44 13.87 11.47 -4.85
C ALA A 44 13.76 10.15 -4.08
N GLY A 45 12.53 9.67 -3.82
CA GLY A 45 12.28 8.42 -3.11
C GLY A 45 12.83 7.20 -3.85
N SER A 46 12.71 7.17 -5.18
CA SER A 46 13.27 6.08 -6.00
C SER A 46 14.79 6.01 -5.90
N ARG A 47 15.46 7.16 -5.84
CA ARG A 47 16.91 7.22 -5.67
C ARG A 47 17.34 6.83 -4.26
N ILE A 48 16.68 7.38 -3.23
CA ILE A 48 16.97 7.06 -1.83
C ILE A 48 16.85 5.55 -1.59
N TYR A 49 15.76 4.93 -2.05
CA TYR A 49 15.56 3.50 -1.91
C TYR A 49 16.67 2.68 -2.58
N HIS A 50 17.08 3.06 -3.80
CA HIS A 50 18.16 2.37 -4.50
C HIS A 50 19.49 2.49 -3.75
N VAL A 51 19.81 3.68 -3.25
CA VAL A 51 21.06 3.93 -2.50
C VAL A 51 21.08 3.16 -1.20
N LEU A 52 19.96 3.09 -0.48
CA LEU A 52 19.84 2.29 0.73
C LEU A 52 20.03 0.79 0.45
N HIS A 53 19.46 0.28 -0.65
CA HIS A 53 19.60 -1.12 -1.02
C HIS A 53 21.04 -1.49 -1.40
N TYR A 54 21.77 -0.57 -2.06
CA TYR A 54 23.15 -0.77 -2.49
C TYR A 54 24.14 0.06 -1.67
N TRP A 55 23.89 0.26 -0.37
CA TRP A 55 24.68 1.15 0.48
C TRP A 55 26.18 0.83 0.46
N ASN A 56 26.54 -0.45 0.40
CA ASN A 56 27.93 -0.90 0.35
C ASN A 56 28.71 -0.36 -0.86
N TYR A 57 28.03 -0.06 -1.96
CA TYR A 57 28.61 0.56 -3.15
C TYR A 57 28.71 2.09 -3.01
N TYR A 58 27.71 2.73 -2.40
CA TYR A 58 27.65 4.19 -2.31
C TYR A 58 28.50 4.78 -1.18
N GLN A 59 28.80 4.01 -0.13
CA GLN A 59 29.64 4.47 0.97
C GLN A 59 31.08 4.82 0.55
N THR A 60 31.55 4.28 -0.58
CA THR A 60 32.90 4.53 -1.11
C THR A 60 32.95 5.73 -2.06
N ASP A 61 31.83 6.12 -2.67
CA ASP A 61 31.71 7.31 -3.52
C ASP A 61 30.35 7.98 -3.33
N LEU A 62 30.28 8.90 -2.37
CA LEU A 62 29.04 9.61 -2.02
C LEU A 62 28.55 10.54 -3.15
N LEU A 63 29.43 11.04 -4.02
CA LEU A 63 29.00 11.89 -5.15
C LEU A 63 28.16 11.11 -6.15
N SER A 64 28.41 9.80 -6.28
CA SER A 64 27.61 8.94 -7.16
C SER A 64 26.13 8.88 -6.78
N ILE A 65 25.75 9.21 -5.53
CA ILE A 65 24.37 9.30 -5.07
C ILE A 65 23.57 10.31 -5.89
N LEU A 66 24.17 11.44 -6.27
CA LEU A 66 23.50 12.51 -7.02
C LEU A 66 23.39 12.22 -8.52
N LEU A 67 24.15 11.24 -9.03
CA LEU A 67 24.22 10.92 -10.46
C LEU A 67 23.04 10.03 -10.89
N ILE A 68 21.82 10.57 -10.85
CA ILE A 68 20.58 9.88 -11.20
C ILE A 68 20.53 9.43 -12.68
N PHE A 69 21.30 10.08 -13.55
CA PHE A 69 21.37 9.76 -14.98
C PHE A 69 22.19 8.51 -15.29
N LYS A 70 22.98 8.00 -14.32
CA LYS A 70 23.65 6.69 -14.43
C LYS A 70 22.69 5.51 -14.21
N GLY A 71 21.39 5.78 -14.02
CA GLY A 71 20.39 4.79 -13.63
C GLY A 71 20.35 4.58 -12.12
N GLY A 72 19.75 3.46 -11.68
CA GLY A 72 19.60 3.13 -10.27
C GLY A 72 18.46 3.87 -9.59
N LEU A 73 17.23 3.58 -10.02
CA LEU A 73 15.99 4.10 -9.45
C LEU A 73 15.10 2.92 -9.05
N GLY A 74 14.78 2.83 -7.77
CA GLY A 74 13.91 1.77 -7.25
C GLY A 74 12.43 2.14 -7.33
N ILE A 75 11.61 1.28 -7.92
CA ILE A 75 10.19 1.55 -8.13
C ILE A 75 9.41 1.70 -6.81
N LEU A 76 9.73 0.90 -5.79
CA LEU A 76 9.10 0.97 -4.47
C LEU A 76 9.38 2.30 -3.78
N GLY A 77 10.63 2.77 -3.84
CA GLY A 77 11.01 4.09 -3.34
C GLY A 77 10.26 5.22 -4.04
N GLY A 78 10.07 5.11 -5.36
CA GLY A 78 9.34 6.11 -6.12
C GLY A 78 7.85 6.15 -5.77
N LEU A 79 7.23 4.99 -5.60
CA LEU A 79 5.84 4.90 -5.15
C LEU A 79 5.65 5.55 -3.77
N ILE A 80 6.48 5.16 -2.79
CA ILE A 80 6.40 5.64 -1.41
C ILE A 80 6.68 7.14 -1.34
N GLY A 81 7.78 7.59 -1.97
CA GLY A 81 8.16 9.01 -1.97
C GLY A 81 7.12 9.90 -2.64
N GLY A 82 6.54 9.46 -3.75
CA GLY A 82 5.51 10.22 -4.45
C GLY A 82 4.20 10.32 -3.67
N ILE A 83 3.79 9.26 -2.99
CA ILE A 83 2.62 9.26 -2.09
C ILE A 83 2.87 10.20 -0.91
N ILE A 84 4.01 10.07 -0.23
CA ILE A 84 4.34 10.89 0.94
C ILE A 84 4.33 12.37 0.59
N CYS A 85 5.07 12.79 -0.44
CA CYS A 85 5.15 14.20 -0.81
C CYS A 85 3.81 14.78 -1.28
N GLY A 86 3.03 14.00 -2.06
CA GLY A 86 1.69 14.43 -2.49
C GLY A 86 0.72 14.61 -1.33
N VAL A 87 0.70 13.65 -0.39
CA VAL A 87 -0.16 13.70 0.80
C VAL A 87 0.28 14.83 1.74
N LEU A 88 1.58 15.01 1.96
CA LEU A 88 2.11 16.14 2.74
C LEU A 88 1.70 17.48 2.15
N TYR A 89 1.79 17.64 0.83
CA TYR A 89 1.34 18.86 0.17
C TYR A 89 -0.16 19.12 0.40
N LEU A 90 -1.00 18.08 0.28
CA LEU A 90 -2.43 18.18 0.57
C LEU A 90 -2.71 18.57 2.03
N PHE A 91 -1.94 18.05 2.98
CA PHE A 91 -2.05 18.44 4.39
C PHE A 91 -1.63 19.88 4.64
N VAL A 92 -0.54 20.35 4.02
CA VAL A 92 -0.11 21.76 4.08
C VAL A 92 -1.20 22.68 3.52
N LYS A 93 -1.88 22.25 2.45
CA LYS A 93 -3.04 22.96 1.86
C LYS A 93 -4.37 22.71 2.59
N LYS A 94 -4.35 22.02 3.73
CA LYS A 94 -5.52 21.70 4.57
C LYS A 94 -6.67 21.03 3.79
N GLN A 95 -6.34 20.22 2.79
CA GLN A 95 -7.31 19.51 1.96
C GLN A 95 -7.53 18.08 2.47
N GLY A 96 -8.77 17.61 2.36
CA GLY A 96 -9.09 16.19 2.58
C GLY A 96 -8.51 15.32 1.45
N VAL A 97 -7.86 14.21 1.82
CA VAL A 97 -7.09 13.36 0.90
C VAL A 97 -7.98 12.52 -0.03
N GLY A 98 -9.15 12.06 0.41
CA GLY A 98 -9.85 11.03 -0.35
C GLY A 98 -10.41 11.45 -1.72
N LYS A 99 -10.78 12.72 -1.94
CA LYS A 99 -11.21 13.18 -3.28
C LYS A 99 -10.07 13.13 -4.30
N TRP A 100 -8.85 13.33 -3.81
CA TRP A 100 -7.61 13.22 -4.59
C TRP A 100 -7.22 11.75 -4.78
N LEU A 101 -7.49 10.88 -3.80
CA LEU A 101 -7.36 9.43 -3.98
C LEU A 101 -8.35 8.91 -5.02
N ASP A 102 -9.59 9.38 -5.04
CA ASP A 102 -10.56 8.97 -6.08
C ASP A 102 -10.10 9.37 -7.47
N LEU A 103 -9.56 10.59 -7.63
CA LEU A 103 -8.95 11.03 -8.88
C LEU A 103 -7.74 10.15 -9.24
N ALA A 104 -6.86 9.87 -8.27
CA ALA A 104 -5.71 9.00 -8.47
C ALA A 104 -6.14 7.57 -8.85
N GLY A 105 -7.19 7.02 -8.24
CA GLY A 105 -7.73 5.69 -8.54
C GLY A 105 -8.19 5.55 -9.99
N VAL A 106 -8.66 6.64 -10.61
CA VAL A 106 -8.94 6.66 -12.06
C VAL A 106 -7.65 6.70 -12.87
N LEU A 107 -6.67 7.51 -12.49
CA LEU A 107 -5.47 7.76 -13.31
C LEU A 107 -4.39 6.67 -13.21
N LEU A 108 -4.25 6.03 -12.04
CA LEU A 108 -3.26 4.98 -11.78
C LEU A 108 -3.31 3.80 -12.76
N PRO A 109 -4.47 3.18 -13.05
CA PRO A 109 -4.52 2.03 -13.96
C PRO A 109 -4.16 2.43 -15.40
N LEU A 110 -4.48 3.66 -15.83
CA LEU A 110 -4.00 4.16 -17.12
C LEU A 110 -2.47 4.25 -17.15
N GLY A 111 -1.90 4.82 -16.09
CA GLY A 111 -0.45 4.95 -15.97
C GLY A 111 0.28 3.60 -15.98
N GLN A 112 -0.27 2.63 -15.25
CA GLN A 112 0.21 1.25 -15.18
C GLN A 112 0.11 0.56 -16.54
N ALA A 113 -1.01 0.68 -17.24
CA ALA A 113 -1.21 0.08 -18.56
C ALA A 113 -0.18 0.58 -19.58
N ILE A 114 0.02 1.90 -19.67
CA ILE A 114 1.00 2.49 -20.58
C ILE A 114 2.42 2.08 -20.17
N GLY A 115 2.73 2.06 -18.87
CA GLY A 115 4.02 1.61 -18.35
C GLY A 115 4.37 0.18 -18.79
N ARG A 116 3.40 -0.73 -18.86
CA ARG A 116 3.60 -2.11 -19.34
C ARG A 116 4.05 -2.19 -20.80
N PHE A 117 3.72 -1.20 -21.62
CA PHE A 117 4.22 -1.13 -22.99
C PHE A 117 5.74 -0.91 -23.04
N GLY A 118 6.32 -0.31 -22.00
CA GLY A 118 7.78 -0.24 -21.85
C GLY A 118 8.41 -1.63 -21.74
N ASN A 119 7.79 -2.55 -20.99
CA ASN A 119 8.32 -3.89 -20.77
C ASN A 119 8.41 -4.70 -22.07
N TYR A 120 7.52 -4.45 -23.04
CA TYR A 120 7.59 -5.04 -24.37
C TYR A 120 8.89 -4.71 -25.11
N PHE A 121 9.27 -3.42 -25.17
CA PHE A 121 10.52 -3.01 -25.83
C PHE A 121 11.76 -3.57 -25.14
N ASN A 122 11.71 -3.66 -23.82
CA ASN A 122 12.80 -4.25 -23.04
C ASN A 122 12.79 -5.78 -23.09
N GLN A 123 11.71 -6.42 -23.55
CA GLN A 123 11.49 -7.87 -23.53
C GLN A 123 11.68 -8.44 -22.13
N GLU A 124 11.06 -7.79 -21.15
CA GLU A 124 11.09 -8.14 -19.73
C GLU A 124 9.67 -8.41 -19.21
N VAL A 125 9.54 -9.11 -18.09
CA VAL A 125 8.23 -9.43 -17.46
C VAL A 125 7.31 -10.23 -18.42
N TYR A 126 7.83 -11.31 -18.99
CA TYR A 126 7.05 -12.35 -19.65
C TYR A 126 6.74 -13.49 -18.67
N GLY A 127 5.69 -14.26 -18.98
CA GLY A 127 5.25 -15.39 -18.17
C GLY A 127 5.86 -16.71 -18.63
N LYS A 128 5.30 -17.81 -18.11
CA LYS A 128 5.72 -19.19 -18.41
C LYS A 128 5.70 -19.48 -19.93
N PRO A 129 6.46 -20.48 -20.40
CA PRO A 129 6.38 -20.94 -21.77
C PRO A 129 4.95 -21.32 -22.17
N THR A 130 4.60 -21.07 -23.43
CA THR A 130 3.26 -21.35 -23.93
C THR A 130 3.29 -21.76 -25.40
N ASN A 131 2.29 -22.56 -25.79
CA ASN A 131 2.08 -22.98 -27.18
C ASN A 131 0.92 -22.22 -27.84
N HIS A 132 0.36 -21.22 -27.18
CA HIS A 132 -0.73 -20.42 -27.73
C HIS A 132 -0.26 -19.50 -28.86
N PHE A 133 -1.12 -19.29 -29.86
CA PHE A 133 -0.80 -18.47 -31.04
C PHE A 133 -0.56 -16.99 -30.73
N TRP A 134 -1.02 -16.50 -29.57
CA TRP A 134 -0.81 -15.12 -29.09
C TRP A 134 0.40 -14.99 -28.16
N GLY A 135 1.22 -16.05 -28.04
CA GLY A 135 2.47 -15.99 -27.30
C GLY A 135 3.47 -15.01 -27.92
N ILE A 136 4.39 -14.52 -27.10
CA ILE A 136 5.46 -13.62 -27.55
C ILE A 136 6.78 -14.39 -27.69
N TYR A 137 7.49 -14.12 -28.77
CA TYR A 137 8.86 -14.60 -28.95
C TYR A 137 9.83 -13.76 -28.13
N ILE A 138 10.67 -14.42 -27.32
CA ILE A 138 11.73 -13.77 -26.55
C ILE A 138 13.09 -14.20 -27.12
N PRO A 139 14.02 -13.28 -27.44
CA PRO A 139 15.36 -13.63 -27.91
C PRO A 139 16.16 -14.41 -26.85
N PRO A 140 17.02 -15.38 -27.24
CA PRO A 140 17.79 -16.19 -26.30
C PRO A 140 18.57 -15.41 -25.25
N SER A 141 19.14 -14.25 -25.62
CA SER A 141 19.91 -13.37 -24.71
C SER A 141 19.09 -12.74 -23.58
N LYS A 142 17.76 -12.81 -23.64
CA LYS A 142 16.84 -12.24 -22.65
C LYS A 142 15.97 -13.29 -21.96
N ARG A 143 16.19 -14.57 -22.26
CA ARG A 143 15.50 -15.70 -21.63
C ARG A 143 16.06 -15.95 -20.24
N LEU A 144 15.21 -16.38 -19.32
CA LEU A 144 15.62 -16.92 -18.03
C LEU A 144 16.25 -18.30 -18.25
N ASN A 145 17.35 -18.59 -17.55
CA ASN A 145 18.13 -19.82 -17.71
C ASN A 145 17.27 -21.09 -17.58
N GLU A 146 16.28 -21.07 -16.69
CA GLU A 146 15.35 -22.19 -16.43
C GLU A 146 14.51 -22.58 -17.66
N TYR A 147 14.23 -21.63 -18.57
CA TYR A 147 13.35 -21.85 -19.73
C TYR A 147 14.03 -21.52 -21.06
N ILE A 148 15.37 -21.58 -21.13
CA ILE A 148 16.13 -21.11 -22.30
C ILE A 148 15.76 -21.84 -23.61
N ASN A 149 15.32 -23.09 -23.50
CA ASN A 149 14.95 -23.98 -24.60
C ASN A 149 13.57 -23.70 -25.20
N ASN A 150 12.78 -22.81 -24.59
CA ASN A 150 11.47 -22.41 -25.12
C ASN A 150 11.60 -21.10 -25.90
N ASP A 151 10.86 -20.98 -27.00
CA ASP A 151 10.88 -19.78 -27.83
C ASP A 151 9.70 -18.84 -27.57
N ILE A 152 8.56 -19.38 -27.13
CA ILE A 152 7.29 -18.69 -27.02
C ILE A 152 6.82 -18.66 -25.56
N TYR A 153 6.44 -17.48 -25.07
CA TYR A 153 6.04 -17.24 -23.69
C TYR A 153 4.71 -16.49 -23.59
N HIS A 154 4.04 -16.58 -22.44
CA HIS A 154 2.87 -15.76 -22.18
C HIS A 154 3.26 -14.26 -22.12
N PRO A 155 2.64 -13.36 -22.91
CA PRO A 155 2.91 -11.93 -22.86
C PRO A 155 2.24 -11.27 -21.63
N LEU A 156 2.81 -11.50 -20.44
CA LEU A 156 2.28 -10.95 -19.17
C LEU A 156 2.12 -9.44 -19.20
N PHE A 157 3.08 -8.72 -19.81
CA PHE A 157 2.97 -7.27 -20.00
C PHE A 157 1.67 -6.89 -20.74
N ALA A 158 1.25 -7.67 -21.74
CA ALA A 158 0.07 -7.39 -22.54
C ALA A 158 -1.21 -7.71 -21.76
N TYR A 159 -1.23 -8.82 -21.02
CA TYR A 159 -2.35 -9.15 -20.14
C TYR A 159 -2.58 -8.07 -19.09
N GLU A 160 -1.50 -7.65 -18.41
CA GLU A 160 -1.57 -6.56 -17.44
C GLU A 160 -1.98 -5.24 -18.08
N LEU A 161 -1.48 -4.93 -19.29
CA LEU A 161 -1.89 -3.73 -20.03
C LEU A 161 -3.39 -3.72 -20.32
N ILE A 162 -3.92 -4.79 -20.89
CA ILE A 162 -5.33 -4.89 -21.28
C ILE A 162 -6.24 -4.82 -20.06
N LEU A 163 -5.92 -5.59 -19.00
CA LEU A 163 -6.73 -5.60 -17.79
C LEU A 163 -6.72 -4.25 -17.07
N ASN A 164 -5.58 -3.55 -17.05
CA ASN A 164 -5.51 -2.20 -16.49
C ASN A 164 -6.26 -1.17 -17.35
N LEU A 165 -6.27 -1.30 -18.69
CA LEU A 165 -7.11 -0.45 -19.54
C LEU A 165 -8.60 -0.70 -19.33
N LEU A 166 -9.02 -1.96 -19.14
CA LEU A 166 -10.42 -2.29 -18.80
C LEU A 166 -10.81 -1.72 -17.44
N LEU A 167 -9.92 -1.85 -16.43
CA LEU A 167 -10.12 -1.25 -15.12
C LEU A 167 -10.22 0.28 -15.21
N PHE A 168 -9.30 0.92 -15.95
CA PHE A 168 -9.34 2.35 -16.23
C PHE A 168 -10.67 2.76 -16.88
N ALA A 169 -11.11 2.07 -17.93
CA ALA A 169 -12.36 2.38 -18.63
C ALA A 169 -13.56 2.28 -17.69
N CYS A 170 -13.64 1.21 -16.88
CA CYS A 170 -14.70 1.04 -15.88
C CYS A 170 -14.70 2.20 -14.87
N LEU A 171 -13.55 2.50 -14.25
CA LEU A 171 -13.44 3.56 -13.23
C LEU A 171 -13.65 4.95 -13.82
N TYR A 172 -13.16 5.20 -15.03
CA TYR A 172 -13.37 6.45 -15.75
C TYR A 172 -14.86 6.68 -16.00
N LEU A 173 -15.58 5.66 -16.48
CA LEU A 173 -17.03 5.73 -16.68
C LEU A 173 -17.77 5.95 -15.35
N LEU A 174 -17.40 5.24 -14.29
CA LEU A 174 -17.99 5.43 -12.95
C LEU A 174 -17.74 6.84 -12.41
N TYR A 175 -16.53 7.37 -12.57
CA TYR A 175 -16.15 8.70 -12.11
C TYR A 175 -16.85 9.82 -12.91
N THR A 176 -17.00 9.62 -14.23
CA THR A 176 -17.49 10.64 -15.16
C THR A 176 -18.99 10.59 -15.44
N ARG A 177 -19.66 9.48 -15.08
CA ARG A 177 -21.13 9.40 -15.07
C ARG A 177 -21.68 10.56 -14.23
N LYS A 178 -22.54 11.38 -14.85
CA LYS A 178 -23.47 12.22 -14.08
C LYS A 178 -24.33 11.24 -13.31
N ALA A 179 -24.46 11.39 -11.99
CA ALA A 179 -25.47 10.62 -11.25
C ALA A 179 -26.77 10.75 -12.05
N PRO A 180 -27.45 9.65 -12.43
CA PRO A 180 -28.73 9.77 -13.09
C PRO A 180 -29.58 10.66 -12.19
N ALA A 181 -30.18 11.70 -12.78
CA ALA A 181 -31.36 12.32 -12.18
C ALA A 181 -32.40 11.20 -12.12
N ALA A 182 -32.34 10.42 -11.03
CA ALA A 182 -33.23 9.32 -10.78
C ALA A 182 -34.59 9.94 -10.50
N LYS A 183 -35.35 10.19 -11.57
CA LYS A 183 -36.80 10.38 -11.51
C LYS A 183 -37.35 9.13 -10.80
N GLY A 184 -37.60 9.26 -9.49
CA GLY A 184 -38.03 8.18 -8.58
C GLY A 184 -37.16 8.00 -7.32
N PHE A 185 -35.96 8.56 -7.25
CA PHE A 185 -35.03 8.51 -6.10
C PHE A 185 -34.40 9.90 -5.87
N ALA A 186 -35.21 10.95 -6.06
CA ALA A 186 -34.77 12.33 -6.31
C ALA A 186 -34.66 13.24 -5.08
N ASP A 187 -34.68 12.71 -3.85
CA ASP A 187 -34.51 13.55 -2.64
C ASP A 187 -33.44 13.05 -1.65
N SER A 188 -32.82 11.90 -1.93
CA SER A 188 -31.79 11.31 -1.09
C SER A 188 -30.59 10.98 -1.95
N ASN A 189 -29.91 12.01 -2.48
CA ASN A 189 -28.57 11.87 -3.04
C ASN A 189 -27.68 11.15 -2.01
N PRO A 190 -27.34 9.85 -2.16
CA PRO A 190 -26.25 9.31 -1.39
C PRO A 190 -25.03 9.88 -2.09
N LYS A 191 -24.48 10.98 -1.56
CA LYS A 191 -23.17 11.48 -1.99
C LYS A 191 -22.22 10.28 -1.92
N LEU A 192 -21.86 9.70 -3.07
CA LEU A 192 -20.85 8.65 -3.17
C LEU A 192 -19.63 9.14 -2.39
N PHE A 193 -19.24 8.36 -1.39
CA PHE A 193 -18.33 8.84 -0.36
C PHE A 193 -16.89 8.98 -0.86
N ILE A 194 -16.18 9.93 -0.24
CA ILE A 194 -14.78 10.26 -0.49
C ILE A 194 -13.91 9.00 -0.32
N GLY A 195 -13.26 8.52 -1.38
CA GLY A 195 -12.39 7.34 -1.40
C GLY A 195 -12.98 6.09 -2.07
N TYR A 196 -14.26 6.12 -2.49
CA TYR A 196 -14.96 4.99 -3.10
C TYR A 196 -14.30 4.49 -4.39
N ILE A 197 -13.93 5.39 -5.30
CA ILE A 197 -13.34 5.01 -6.60
C ILE A 197 -11.95 4.40 -6.40
N PHE A 198 -11.18 4.94 -5.46
CA PHE A 198 -9.89 4.37 -5.09
C PHE A 198 -10.01 2.96 -4.52
N SER A 199 -11.08 2.65 -3.79
CA SER A 199 -11.34 1.29 -3.29
C SER A 199 -11.69 0.31 -4.42
N PHE A 200 -12.45 0.73 -5.43
CA PHE A 200 -12.69 -0.10 -6.63
C PHE A 200 -11.41 -0.32 -7.44
N TYR A 201 -10.57 0.72 -7.57
CA TYR A 201 -9.23 0.57 -8.14
C TYR A 201 -8.40 -0.46 -7.36
N SER A 202 -8.35 -0.34 -6.04
CA SER A 202 -7.56 -1.22 -5.18
C SER A 202 -8.04 -2.68 -5.27
N LEU A 203 -9.36 -2.89 -5.27
CA LEU A 203 -9.98 -4.19 -5.49
C LEU A 203 -9.62 -4.76 -6.88
N GLY A 204 -9.84 -3.99 -7.95
CA GLY A 204 -9.60 -4.42 -9.32
C GLY A 204 -8.13 -4.72 -9.59
N TYR A 205 -7.22 -3.84 -9.17
CA TYR A 205 -5.78 -4.05 -9.33
C TYR A 205 -5.27 -5.22 -8.48
N GLY A 206 -5.80 -5.39 -7.27
CA GLY A 206 -5.53 -6.57 -6.43
C GLY A 206 -5.91 -7.87 -7.14
N LEU A 207 -7.10 -7.93 -7.77
CA LEU A 207 -7.51 -9.10 -8.56
C LEU A 207 -6.57 -9.34 -9.74
N ILE A 208 -6.22 -8.30 -10.50
CA ILE A 208 -5.28 -8.40 -11.63
C ILE A 208 -3.96 -9.00 -11.14
N ARG A 209 -3.37 -8.46 -10.07
CA ARG A 209 -2.07 -8.92 -9.56
C ARG A 209 -2.13 -10.34 -9.00
N TYR A 210 -3.20 -10.69 -8.31
CA TYR A 210 -3.40 -12.05 -7.79
C TYR A 210 -3.37 -13.11 -8.90
N PHE A 211 -4.14 -12.88 -9.98
CA PHE A 211 -4.23 -13.83 -11.09
C PHE A 211 -2.97 -13.85 -11.98
N MET A 212 -2.36 -12.69 -12.24
CA MET A 212 -1.16 -12.62 -13.08
C MET A 212 0.03 -13.36 -12.48
N GLU A 213 0.11 -13.43 -11.17
CA GLU A 213 1.24 -14.06 -10.49
C GLU A 213 1.27 -15.61 -10.69
N PHE A 214 0.16 -16.27 -11.04
CA PHE A 214 0.15 -17.69 -11.40
C PHE A 214 0.91 -17.99 -12.71
N LEU A 215 0.91 -17.03 -13.63
CA LEU A 215 1.52 -17.15 -14.96
C LEU A 215 2.97 -16.66 -14.98
N LYS A 216 3.43 -16.02 -13.91
CA LYS A 216 4.76 -15.41 -13.82
C LYS A 216 5.83 -16.47 -13.60
N ILE A 217 7.01 -16.23 -14.18
CA ILE A 217 8.22 -17.03 -13.94
C ILE A 217 8.92 -16.48 -12.69
N ASN A 218 9.33 -17.37 -11.78
CA ASN A 218 10.00 -17.02 -10.53
C ASN A 218 9.26 -15.94 -9.73
N PRO A 219 8.02 -16.23 -9.29
CA PRO A 219 7.34 -15.35 -8.36
C PRO A 219 8.17 -15.20 -7.08
N TRP A 220 8.06 -14.04 -6.44
CA TRP A 220 8.72 -13.83 -5.16
C TRP A 220 7.97 -14.62 -4.09
N VAL A 221 8.55 -15.75 -3.68
CA VAL A 221 8.01 -16.66 -2.70
C VAL A 221 8.84 -16.56 -1.43
N ILE A 222 8.17 -16.35 -0.31
CA ILE A 222 8.76 -16.53 1.02
C ILE A 222 8.11 -17.79 1.58
N THR A 223 8.93 -18.82 1.79
CA THR A 223 8.55 -20.03 2.55
C THR A 223 7.21 -20.64 2.10
N ASN A 224 7.12 -20.89 0.78
CA ASN A 224 5.96 -21.41 0.05
C ASN A 224 4.76 -20.47 -0.13
N THR A 225 4.81 -19.23 0.39
CA THR A 225 3.78 -18.22 0.15
C THR A 225 4.24 -17.20 -0.87
N ASN A 226 3.42 -17.01 -1.90
CA ASN A 226 3.66 -15.99 -2.90
C ASN A 226 3.31 -14.61 -2.33
N VAL A 227 4.32 -13.75 -2.17
CA VAL A 227 4.16 -12.45 -1.49
C VAL A 227 3.19 -11.54 -2.23
N ALA A 228 3.25 -11.53 -3.57
CA ALA A 228 2.35 -10.72 -4.38
C ALA A 228 0.89 -11.17 -4.23
N GLN A 229 0.63 -12.48 -4.17
CA GLN A 229 -0.71 -13.02 -3.94
C GLN A 229 -1.21 -12.74 -2.53
N PHE A 230 -0.35 -12.85 -1.51
CA PHE A 230 -0.70 -12.51 -0.13
C PHE A 230 -1.09 -11.03 0.01
N LEU A 231 -0.25 -10.11 -0.49
CA LEU A 231 -0.52 -8.68 -0.46
C LEU A 231 -1.78 -8.32 -1.27
N SER A 232 -1.98 -8.96 -2.42
CA SER A 232 -3.19 -8.75 -3.23
C SER A 232 -4.45 -9.23 -2.51
N THR A 233 -4.37 -10.35 -1.77
CA THR A 233 -5.48 -10.87 -0.96
C THR A 233 -5.87 -9.88 0.14
N LEU A 234 -4.88 -9.33 0.86
CA LEU A 234 -5.13 -8.27 1.85
C LEU A 234 -5.80 -7.06 1.20
N LEU A 235 -5.28 -6.59 0.06
CA LEU A 235 -5.82 -5.45 -0.66
C LEU A 235 -7.29 -5.67 -1.08
N ILE A 236 -7.62 -6.86 -1.57
CA ILE A 236 -8.98 -7.28 -1.95
C ILE A 236 -9.90 -7.27 -0.72
N LEU A 237 -9.48 -7.87 0.39
CA LEU A 237 -10.28 -7.96 1.62
C LEU A 237 -10.58 -6.57 2.19
N PHE A 238 -9.56 -5.72 2.35
CA PHE A 238 -9.74 -4.36 2.86
C PHE A 238 -10.62 -3.51 1.95
N SER A 239 -10.41 -3.59 0.63
CA SER A 239 -11.21 -2.83 -0.34
C SER A 239 -12.66 -3.28 -0.34
N THR A 240 -12.92 -4.60 -0.27
CA THR A 240 -14.27 -5.17 -0.23
C THR A 240 -14.99 -4.79 1.05
N LEU A 241 -14.33 -4.91 2.21
CA LEU A 241 -14.89 -4.48 3.49
C LEU A 241 -15.28 -3.00 3.45
N PHE A 242 -14.39 -2.15 2.94
CA PHE A 242 -14.66 -0.72 2.82
C PHE A 242 -15.88 -0.44 1.92
N ILE A 243 -15.93 -1.06 0.74
CA ILE A 243 -17.07 -0.90 -0.20
C ILE A 243 -18.37 -1.36 0.46
N ILE A 244 -18.40 -2.53 1.11
CA ILE A 244 -19.59 -3.04 1.80
C ILE A 244 -20.04 -2.07 2.89
N THR A 245 -19.12 -1.60 3.73
CA THR A 245 -19.46 -0.64 4.79
C THR A 245 -20.06 0.62 4.20
N GLU A 246 -19.51 1.16 3.12
CA GLU A 246 -20.03 2.37 2.48
C GLU A 246 -21.40 2.15 1.83
N VAL A 247 -21.64 0.99 1.21
CA VAL A 247 -22.95 0.64 0.64
C VAL A 247 -24.01 0.53 1.74
N ILE A 248 -23.68 -0.08 2.87
CA ILE A 248 -24.59 -0.17 4.03
C ILE A 248 -24.89 1.23 4.57
N LEU A 249 -23.85 2.06 4.77
CA LEU A 249 -24.01 3.44 5.26
C LEU A 249 -24.91 4.28 4.33
N ALA A 250 -24.73 4.13 3.01
CA ALA A 250 -25.53 4.82 2.02
C ALA A 250 -26.99 4.32 1.99
N LYS A 251 -27.21 3.01 2.07
CA LYS A 251 -28.55 2.39 1.99
C LYS A 251 -29.46 2.80 3.14
N TYR A 252 -28.92 2.92 4.35
CA TYR A 252 -29.72 3.21 5.54
C TYR A 252 -29.81 4.71 5.88
N ASN A 253 -29.27 5.60 5.03
CA ASN A 253 -29.24 7.06 5.21
C ASN A 253 -28.92 7.46 6.67
N LEU A 254 -27.95 6.77 7.27
CA LEU A 254 -27.65 6.81 8.70
C LEU A 254 -26.87 8.09 9.06
N ASN A 255 -27.53 9.24 8.94
CA ASN A 255 -27.13 10.50 9.58
C ASN A 255 -27.60 10.57 11.05
N ASN A 256 -28.10 9.46 11.59
CA ASN A 256 -28.71 9.41 12.90
C ASN A 256 -27.64 9.44 14.02
N LYS A 257 -27.77 10.36 14.99
CA LYS A 257 -26.87 10.48 16.16
C LYS A 257 -26.67 9.13 16.89
N PHE A 258 -27.71 8.30 16.90
CA PHE A 258 -27.68 6.95 17.47
C PHE A 258 -26.69 6.02 16.76
N TYR A 259 -26.67 6.02 15.42
CA TYR A 259 -25.75 5.20 14.66
C TYR A 259 -24.30 5.70 14.76
N MET A 260 -24.08 7.02 14.79
CA MET A 260 -22.75 7.57 15.06
C MET A 260 -22.26 7.24 16.48
N SER A 261 -23.19 7.14 17.45
CA SER A 261 -22.90 6.65 18.79
C SER A 261 -22.50 5.17 18.79
N ILE A 262 -23.26 4.31 18.10
CA ILE A 262 -22.95 2.89 17.91
C ILE A 262 -21.60 2.73 17.18
N LEU A 263 -21.38 3.42 16.07
CA LEU A 263 -20.13 3.36 15.31
C LEU A 263 -18.94 3.84 16.14
N SER A 264 -19.14 4.85 17.01
CA SER A 264 -18.10 5.28 17.94
C SER A 264 -17.81 4.26 19.05
N SER A 265 -18.85 3.56 19.52
CA SER A 265 -18.75 2.48 20.49
C SER A 265 -18.07 1.24 19.90
N VAL A 266 -18.48 0.83 18.71
CA VAL A 266 -17.87 -0.26 17.93
C VAL A 266 -16.42 0.08 17.59
N LYS A 267 -16.13 1.31 17.13
CA LYS A 267 -14.76 1.77 16.88
C LYS A 267 -13.90 1.69 18.14
N LYS A 268 -14.42 2.13 19.30
CA LYS A 268 -13.72 2.01 20.58
C LYS A 268 -13.45 0.55 20.93
N ASN A 269 -14.45 -0.33 20.82
CA ASN A 269 -14.31 -1.75 21.14
C ASN A 269 -13.32 -2.47 20.21
N ILE A 270 -13.33 -2.14 18.92
CA ILE A 270 -12.34 -2.67 17.97
C ILE A 270 -10.92 -2.21 18.36
N LEU A 271 -10.73 -0.92 18.65
CA LEU A 271 -9.42 -0.41 19.09
C LEU A 271 -8.94 -1.09 20.37
N LEU A 272 -9.82 -1.32 21.34
CA LEU A 272 -9.51 -2.06 22.57
C LEU A 272 -9.14 -3.52 22.27
N GLY A 273 -9.90 -4.19 21.41
CA GLY A 273 -9.64 -5.58 21.00
C GLY A 273 -8.30 -5.74 20.29
N LEU A 274 -7.97 -4.82 19.38
CA LEU A 274 -6.67 -4.81 18.70
C LEU A 274 -5.50 -4.53 19.65
N SER A 275 -5.70 -3.66 20.66
CA SER A 275 -4.70 -3.48 21.72
C SER A 275 -4.49 -4.76 22.54
N ILE A 276 -5.57 -5.48 22.90
CA ILE A 276 -5.47 -6.77 23.59
C ILE A 276 -4.72 -7.80 22.73
N LEU A 277 -5.02 -7.88 21.43
CA LEU A 277 -4.29 -8.73 20.50
C LEU A 277 -2.80 -8.38 20.46
N GLY A 278 -2.46 -7.09 20.46
CA GLY A 278 -1.08 -6.62 20.51
C GLY A 278 -0.35 -7.00 21.80
N ILE A 279 -1.04 -6.94 22.95
CA ILE A 279 -0.55 -7.44 24.24
C ILE A 279 -0.26 -8.94 24.11
N ALA A 280 -1.23 -9.75 23.65
CA ALA A 280 -1.08 -11.20 23.55
C ALA A 280 0.12 -11.61 22.66
N ILE A 281 0.26 -11.01 21.48
CA ILE A 281 1.39 -11.26 20.57
C ILE A 281 2.71 -10.89 21.25
N SER A 282 2.76 -9.73 21.89
CA SER A 282 3.99 -9.21 22.51
C SER A 282 4.38 -10.02 23.76
N SER A 283 3.41 -10.47 24.55
CA SER A 283 3.59 -11.39 25.67
C SER A 283 4.10 -12.75 25.22
N TYR A 284 3.58 -13.29 24.11
CA TYR A 284 4.07 -14.54 23.53
C TYR A 284 5.53 -14.42 23.09
N LEU A 285 5.90 -13.32 22.41
CA LEU A 285 7.28 -13.07 22.00
C LEU A 285 8.23 -12.88 23.19
N ALA A 286 7.77 -12.17 24.24
CA ALA A 286 8.53 -12.02 25.47
C ALA A 286 8.76 -13.37 26.16
N TYR A 287 7.71 -14.18 26.29
CA TYR A 287 7.77 -15.52 26.89
C TYR A 287 8.73 -16.42 26.12
N ALA A 288 8.62 -16.49 24.79
CA ALA A 288 9.50 -17.31 23.97
C ALA A 288 10.99 -16.93 24.14
N LYS A 289 11.29 -15.62 24.19
CA LYS A 289 12.66 -15.13 24.39
C LYS A 289 13.20 -15.41 25.79
N ILE A 290 12.38 -15.26 26.83
CA ILE A 290 12.79 -15.48 28.24
C ILE A 290 12.96 -16.97 28.54
N SER A 291 12.08 -17.82 28.00
CA SER A 291 12.12 -19.27 28.20
C SER A 291 13.05 -20.00 27.23
N SER A 292 13.71 -19.29 26.30
CA SER A 292 14.53 -19.87 25.23
C SER A 292 13.80 -20.93 24.40
N ASN A 293 12.48 -20.81 24.29
CA ASN A 293 11.64 -21.70 23.49
C ASN A 293 11.64 -21.23 22.03
N SER A 294 11.64 -22.17 21.10
CA SER A 294 11.45 -21.85 19.68
C SER A 294 10.05 -21.30 19.44
N LEU A 295 9.95 -20.31 18.55
CA LEU A 295 8.67 -19.74 18.18
C LEU A 295 7.93 -20.68 17.24
N TYR A 296 6.63 -20.85 17.47
CA TYR A 296 5.78 -21.49 16.47
C TYR A 296 5.67 -20.56 15.26
N CYS A 297 6.32 -20.92 14.16
CA CYS A 297 6.19 -20.22 12.90
C CYS A 297 5.82 -21.23 11.81
N LEU A 298 4.83 -20.88 10.98
CA LEU A 298 4.38 -21.67 9.82
C LEU A 298 5.52 -21.98 8.83
N THR A 299 6.64 -21.28 9.00
CA THR A 299 7.79 -21.26 8.12
C THR A 299 9.03 -21.26 9.02
N SER A 300 9.69 -22.40 9.13
CA SER A 300 10.52 -22.83 10.27
C SER A 300 11.82 -22.05 10.54
N GLU A 301 12.16 -21.00 9.80
CA GLU A 301 13.53 -20.44 9.86
C GLU A 301 13.63 -18.94 10.19
N GLY A 302 12.60 -18.12 9.95
CA GLY A 302 12.75 -16.66 10.07
C GLY A 302 12.67 -16.09 11.49
N CYS A 303 11.76 -16.62 12.31
CA CYS A 303 11.40 -16.03 13.60
C CYS A 303 12.50 -16.18 14.67
N ASP A 304 13.15 -17.34 14.72
CA ASP A 304 14.21 -17.62 15.70
C ASP A 304 15.49 -16.83 15.38
N ILE A 305 15.81 -16.62 14.09
CA ILE A 305 16.91 -15.75 13.66
C ILE A 305 16.68 -14.31 14.15
N VAL A 306 15.47 -13.78 13.93
CA VAL A 306 15.12 -12.42 14.37
C VAL A 306 15.14 -12.32 15.90
N GLN A 307 14.57 -13.30 16.61
CA GLN A 307 14.56 -13.31 18.07
C GLN A 307 15.95 -13.44 18.68
N ASN A 308 16.89 -14.11 18.03
CA ASN A 308 18.25 -14.25 18.54
C ASN A 308 19.21 -13.15 18.09
N SER A 309 18.73 -12.21 17.25
CA SER A 309 19.49 -11.03 16.84
C SER A 309 19.77 -10.08 18.01
N PRO A 310 20.85 -9.26 17.94
CA PRO A 310 21.13 -8.24 18.95
C PRO A 310 20.02 -7.18 19.04
N TYR A 311 19.25 -7.00 17.97
CA TYR A 311 18.13 -6.06 17.90
C TYR A 311 16.89 -6.53 18.67
N SER A 312 16.83 -7.81 19.09
CA SER A 312 15.72 -8.38 19.85
C SER A 312 15.61 -7.87 21.31
N THR A 313 16.62 -7.12 21.77
CA THR A 313 16.67 -6.57 23.13
C THR A 313 17.01 -5.08 23.13
N ILE A 314 16.41 -4.32 24.05
CA ILE A 314 16.77 -2.92 24.31
C ILE A 314 17.11 -2.82 25.79
N LEU A 315 18.31 -2.30 26.11
CA LEU A 315 18.80 -2.19 27.48
C LEU A 315 18.76 -3.54 28.23
N GLY A 316 19.02 -4.65 27.53
CA GLY A 316 18.95 -6.01 28.08
C GLY A 316 17.55 -6.57 28.27
N ILE A 317 16.49 -5.79 27.99
CA ILE A 317 15.09 -6.23 28.11
C ILE A 317 14.58 -6.68 26.74
N PRO A 318 13.93 -7.85 26.63
CA PRO A 318 13.35 -8.32 25.37
C PRO A 318 12.36 -7.31 24.76
N LEU A 319 12.40 -7.14 23.44
CA LEU A 319 11.48 -6.28 22.70
C LEU A 319 10.01 -6.63 22.95
N GLY A 320 9.69 -7.91 23.15
CA GLY A 320 8.33 -8.35 23.49
C GLY A 320 7.79 -7.69 24.77
N VAL A 321 8.63 -7.45 25.77
CA VAL A 321 8.24 -6.78 27.02
C VAL A 321 7.91 -5.30 26.76
N TRP A 322 8.74 -4.63 25.96
CA TRP A 322 8.47 -3.25 25.53
C TRP A 322 7.20 -3.14 24.68
N GLY A 323 6.98 -4.09 23.77
CA GLY A 323 5.75 -4.18 22.98
C GLY A 323 4.52 -4.39 23.86
N MET A 324 4.61 -5.28 24.85
CA MET A 324 3.54 -5.52 25.82
C MET A 324 3.19 -4.25 26.60
N ALA A 325 4.19 -3.55 27.14
CA ALA A 325 4.00 -2.28 27.83
C ALA A 325 3.35 -1.22 26.92
N TYR A 326 3.82 -1.11 25.68
CA TYR A 326 3.27 -0.20 24.68
C TYR A 326 1.78 -0.45 24.39
N TYR A 327 1.41 -1.70 24.09
CA TYR A 327 0.01 -2.04 23.79
C TYR A 327 -0.90 -1.93 25.03
N PHE A 328 -0.36 -2.17 26.23
CA PHE A 328 -1.07 -1.91 27.48
C PHE A 328 -1.35 -0.41 27.67
N ILE A 329 -0.37 0.45 27.40
CA ILE A 329 -0.55 1.92 27.42
C ILE A 329 -1.61 2.33 26.38
N LEU A 330 -1.56 1.79 25.16
CA LEU A 330 -2.58 2.07 24.15
C LEU A 330 -3.98 1.64 24.61
N PHE A 331 -4.11 0.46 25.21
CA PHE A 331 -5.37 -0.02 25.78
C PHE A 331 -5.90 0.97 26.83
N ALA A 332 -5.07 1.37 27.80
CA ALA A 332 -5.42 2.33 28.83
C ALA A 332 -5.85 3.69 28.24
N LEU A 333 -5.11 4.20 27.24
CA LEU A 333 -5.44 5.43 26.54
C LEU A 333 -6.79 5.34 25.82
N PHE A 334 -7.07 4.24 25.11
CA PHE A 334 -8.36 4.04 24.43
C PHE A 334 -9.53 3.83 25.40
N TYR A 335 -9.27 3.26 26.57
CA TYR A 335 -10.28 3.07 27.61
C TYR A 335 -10.74 4.39 28.22
N GLN A 336 -9.80 5.31 28.48
CA GLN A 336 -10.05 6.63 29.07
C GLN A 336 -10.99 7.52 28.24
N LYS A 337 -11.76 8.38 28.93
CA LYS A 337 -12.60 9.41 28.29
C LYS A 337 -11.74 10.39 27.50
N GLU A 338 -12.26 10.81 26.34
CA GLU A 338 -11.53 11.65 25.39
C GLU A 338 -11.37 13.09 25.91
N SER A 339 -10.18 13.45 26.40
CA SER A 339 -9.75 14.83 26.68
C SER A 339 -8.81 15.36 25.58
N THR A 340 -8.64 16.69 25.47
CA THR A 340 -7.72 17.32 24.51
C THR A 340 -6.28 16.83 24.68
N SER A 341 -5.80 16.71 25.93
CA SER A 341 -4.47 16.17 26.24
C SER A 341 -4.33 14.70 25.83
N ILE A 342 -5.29 13.85 26.24
CA ILE A 342 -5.32 12.42 25.91
C ILE A 342 -5.36 12.20 24.39
N ARG A 343 -6.09 13.04 23.66
CA ARG A 343 -6.15 12.96 22.18
C ARG A 343 -4.78 13.20 21.56
N SER A 344 -4.02 14.18 22.05
CA SER A 344 -2.65 14.44 21.58
C SER A 344 -1.74 13.26 21.92
N ILE A 345 -1.80 12.74 23.15
CA ILE A 345 -1.01 11.59 23.59
C ILE A 345 -1.28 10.35 22.72
N LYS A 346 -2.55 10.01 22.45
CA LYS A 346 -2.93 8.92 21.53
C LYS A 346 -2.29 9.08 20.16
N LYS A 347 -2.35 10.28 19.58
CA LYS A 347 -1.75 10.56 18.27
C LYS A 347 -0.25 10.32 18.27
N TYR A 348 0.47 10.87 19.27
CA TYR A 348 1.91 10.69 19.37
C TYR A 348 2.29 9.24 19.60
N ALA A 349 1.58 8.53 20.49
CA ALA A 349 1.83 7.11 20.77
C ALA A 349 1.64 6.24 19.51
N LEU A 350 0.61 6.50 18.70
CA LEU A 350 0.36 5.77 17.45
C LEU A 350 1.39 6.08 16.37
N ILE A 351 1.78 7.35 16.22
CA ILE A 351 2.84 7.73 15.27
C ILE A 351 4.16 7.06 15.67
N TRP A 352 4.52 7.11 16.96
CA TRP A 352 5.72 6.46 17.47
C TRP A 352 5.72 4.95 17.25
N GLY A 353 4.63 4.26 17.58
CA GLY A 353 4.53 2.82 17.36
C GLY A 353 4.67 2.46 15.89
N LEU A 354 4.02 3.22 14.99
CA LEU A 354 4.12 2.99 13.55
C LEU A 354 5.55 3.18 13.04
N LEU A 355 6.23 4.26 13.44
CA LEU A 355 7.61 4.53 13.07
C LEU A 355 8.55 3.45 13.60
N TYR A 356 8.38 3.05 14.86
CA TYR A 356 9.23 2.07 15.51
C TYR A 356 9.05 0.66 14.90
N SER A 357 7.81 0.22 14.66
CA SER A 357 7.57 -1.05 13.99
C SER A 357 8.01 -1.05 12.53
N SER A 358 7.94 0.10 11.83
CA SER A 358 8.50 0.24 10.48
C SER A 358 10.03 0.13 10.50
N PHE A 359 10.68 0.69 11.52
CA PHE A 359 12.13 0.58 11.73
C PHE A 359 12.55 -0.88 12.01
N LEU A 360 11.83 -1.59 12.88
CA LEU A 360 12.09 -3.02 13.12
C LEU A 360 11.90 -3.86 11.86
N THR A 361 10.85 -3.57 11.08
CA THR A 361 10.60 -4.25 9.80
C THR A 361 11.73 -3.95 8.79
N TYR A 362 12.29 -2.75 8.80
CA TYR A 362 13.48 -2.41 8.01
C TYR A 362 14.70 -3.23 8.45
N ILE A 363 14.94 -3.38 9.76
CA ILE A 363 16.03 -4.21 10.28
C ILE A 363 15.85 -5.66 9.81
N GLU A 364 14.65 -6.23 9.94
CA GLU A 364 14.33 -7.61 9.49
C GLU A 364 14.62 -7.78 7.99
N ALA A 365 14.13 -6.86 7.15
CA ALA A 365 14.25 -6.95 5.71
C ALA A 365 15.68 -6.75 5.18
N PHE A 366 16.43 -5.80 5.75
CA PHE A 366 17.67 -5.32 5.14
C PHE A 366 18.93 -5.66 5.93
N ILE A 367 18.84 -5.81 7.25
CA ILE A 367 20.00 -6.10 8.10
C ILE A 367 20.04 -7.59 8.44
N ILE A 368 18.96 -8.13 9.01
CA ILE A 368 18.90 -9.53 9.44
C ILE A 368 18.67 -10.45 8.23
N GLN A 369 17.99 -9.96 7.19
CA GLN A 369 17.60 -10.74 6.01
C GLN A 369 16.72 -11.95 6.35
N ALA A 370 15.95 -11.83 7.43
CA ALA A 370 14.98 -12.82 7.88
C ALA A 370 13.76 -12.10 8.44
N PHE A 371 12.57 -12.66 8.19
CA PHE A 371 11.31 -12.09 8.64
C PHE A 371 10.71 -12.90 9.79
N CYS A 372 10.24 -12.20 10.82
CA CYS A 372 9.49 -12.82 11.90
C CYS A 372 7.99 -12.65 11.66
N LEU A 373 7.28 -13.77 11.49
CA LEU A 373 5.83 -13.77 11.26
C LEU A 373 5.09 -12.99 12.36
N TRP A 374 5.45 -13.20 13.63
CA TRP A 374 4.81 -12.53 14.76
C TRP A 374 5.10 -11.02 14.81
N CYS A 375 6.32 -10.60 14.44
CA CYS A 375 6.65 -9.18 14.32
C CYS A 375 5.84 -8.51 13.19
N LEU A 376 5.71 -9.19 12.04
CA LEU A 376 4.88 -8.71 10.94
C LEU A 376 3.39 -8.64 11.31
N ILE A 377 2.86 -9.62 12.03
CA ILE A 377 1.48 -9.58 12.54
C ILE A 377 1.30 -8.39 13.50
N SER A 378 2.26 -8.16 14.40
CA SER A 378 2.26 -6.98 15.28
C SER A 378 2.32 -5.67 14.48
N PHE A 379 3.12 -5.62 13.41
CA PHE A 379 3.21 -4.45 12.54
C PHE A 379 1.89 -4.16 11.82
N VAL A 380 1.25 -5.20 11.26
CA VAL A 380 -0.08 -5.08 10.65
C VAL A 380 -1.12 -4.65 11.68
N ASN A 381 -1.03 -5.15 12.92
CA ASN A 381 -1.92 -4.76 14.00
C ASN A 381 -1.82 -3.26 14.32
N ILE A 382 -0.61 -2.72 14.52
CA ILE A 382 -0.44 -1.29 14.81
C ILE A 382 -0.85 -0.40 13.63
N ILE A 383 -0.58 -0.83 12.38
CA ILE A 383 -1.08 -0.17 11.17
C ILE A 383 -2.61 -0.10 11.18
N THR A 384 -3.26 -1.21 11.52
CA THR A 384 -4.72 -1.31 11.55
C THR A 384 -5.30 -0.38 12.62
N ILE A 385 -4.71 -0.37 13.83
CA ILE A 385 -5.09 0.56 14.90
C ILE A 385 -4.93 2.01 14.44
N TYR A 386 -3.80 2.35 13.80
CA TYR A 386 -3.52 3.68 13.27
C TYR A 386 -4.60 4.11 12.28
N PHE A 387 -4.89 3.28 11.27
CA PHE A 387 -5.90 3.59 10.26
C PHE A 387 -7.28 3.74 10.87
N ILE A 388 -7.71 2.83 11.75
CA ILE A 388 -9.01 2.93 12.40
C ILE A 388 -9.09 4.21 13.23
N TYR A 389 -8.06 4.54 14.02
CA TYR A 389 -8.06 5.73 14.87
C TYR A 389 -8.15 7.02 14.04
N PHE A 390 -7.25 7.19 13.06
CA PHE A 390 -7.19 8.36 12.20
C PHE A 390 -8.26 8.39 11.12
N PHE A 391 -9.02 7.30 10.93
CA PHE A 391 -10.16 7.28 10.01
C PHE A 391 -11.09 8.44 10.38
N PRO A 392 -11.28 9.41 9.46
CA PRO A 392 -11.90 10.68 9.81
C PRO A 392 -13.30 10.41 10.39
N LYS A 393 -13.56 10.93 11.60
CA LYS A 393 -14.95 11.13 12.03
C LYS A 393 -15.56 12.05 10.97
N ARG A 394 -16.57 11.57 10.25
CA ARG A 394 -17.37 12.44 9.38
C ARG A 394 -17.82 13.62 10.24
N LYS A 395 -17.29 14.81 9.94
CA LYS A 395 -17.96 16.04 10.33
C LYS A 395 -19.21 16.06 9.46
N ILE A 396 -20.36 15.82 10.09
CA ILE A 396 -21.66 16.09 9.49
C ILE A 396 -21.76 17.61 9.35
#